data_AF-A0A964V1D1-F1
#
_entry.id   AF-A0A964V1D1-F1
#
_cell.length_a   1.000
_cell.length_b   1.000
_cell.length_c   1.000
_cell.angle_alpha   90.00
_cell.angle_beta   90.00
_cell.angle_gamma   90.00
#
_symmetry.space_group_name_H-M   'P 1'
#
loop_
_entity.id
_entity.type
_entity.pdbx_description
1 polymer ?
#
loop_
_entity_poly.entity_id
_entity_poly.type
_entity_poly.pdbx_seq_one_letter_code
_entity_poly.pdbx_strand_id
1 'polypeptide(L)'
;MIFKNKNNEFIGIIYMILCMFFFSINDAFIKYILFLYKDITILGEIIFIRGICSTVILGLYLYYKKKLNLKVVTSKPLHLRGLIESIAAIFFFLGLMYLPFGELYSLMNLAPILITASGAFILGEKVGWRRWTAVICGFIGVLIVIDPNNLKFGFAFIYPLIAAI
;
A
#
# COMPACT_ATOMS: atom_id res chain seq x y z
N MET A 1 28.35 12.59 22.50
CA MET A 1 27.65 11.45 23.14
C MET A 1 27.12 10.51 22.04
N ILE A 2 28.04 9.84 21.33
CA ILE A 2 28.19 8.37 21.27
C ILE A 2 26.92 7.65 20.74
N PHE A 3 26.65 7.78 19.44
CA PHE A 3 25.94 6.73 18.72
C PHE A 3 26.95 5.63 18.38
N LYS A 4 27.07 4.66 19.28
CA LYS A 4 27.70 3.37 18.98
C LYS A 4 26.75 2.59 18.07
N ASN A 5 26.62 3.00 16.81
CA ASN A 5 25.73 2.37 15.86
C ASN A 5 26.44 1.12 15.31
N LYS A 6 26.18 -0.02 15.93
CA LYS A 6 26.68 -1.32 15.48
C LYS A 6 26.04 -1.61 14.12
N ASN A 7 26.86 -1.88 13.11
CA ASN A 7 26.46 -2.21 11.72
C ASN A 7 25.34 -3.26 11.65
N ASN A 8 24.09 -2.78 11.61
CA ASN A 8 22.89 -3.61 11.43
C ASN A 8 22.16 -3.26 10.12
N GLU A 9 22.76 -2.46 9.24
CA GLU A 9 22.20 -2.10 7.93
C GLU A 9 21.87 -3.36 7.12
N PHE A 10 22.77 -4.34 7.17
CA PHE A 10 22.59 -5.65 6.51
C PHE A 10 21.37 -6.41 7.06
N ILE A 11 21.15 -6.36 8.38
CA ILE A 11 20.00 -6.98 9.03
C ILE A 11 18.71 -6.26 8.60
N GLY A 12 18.75 -4.93 8.48
CA GLY A 12 17.63 -4.13 7.95
C GLY A 12 17.29 -4.48 6.50
N ILE A 13 18.30 -4.62 5.64
CA ILE A 13 18.13 -5.03 4.24
C ILE A 13 17.50 -6.43 4.16
N ILE A 14 17.99 -7.38 4.96
CA ILE A 14 17.45 -8.75 5.01
C ILE A 14 15.97 -8.73 5.44
N TYR A 15 15.61 -7.94 6.45
CA TYR A 15 14.21 -7.82 6.87
C TYR A 15 13.32 -7.19 5.80
N MET A 16 13.81 -6.21 5.05
CA MET A 16 13.06 -5.62 3.93
C MET A 16 12.82 -6.63 2.81
N ILE A 17 13.85 -7.38 2.41
CA ILE A 17 13.73 -8.42 1.37
C ILE A 17 12.72 -9.48 1.80
N LEU A 18 12.83 -9.96 3.03
CA LEU A 18 11.95 -10.98 3.59
C LEU A 18 10.50 -10.47 3.69
N CYS A 19 10.30 -9.21 4.06
CA CYS A 19 8.99 -8.57 4.06
C CYS A 19 8.39 -8.51 2.64
N MET A 20 9.14 -8.05 1.65
CA MET A 20 8.69 -7.96 0.25
C MET A 20 8.35 -9.33 -0.33
N PHE A 21 9.10 -10.37 0.04
CA PHE A 21 8.84 -11.75 -0.36
C PHE A 21 7.48 -12.24 0.17
N PHE A 22 7.21 -12.06 1.46
CA PHE A 22 5.92 -12.45 2.04
C PHE A 22 4.75 -11.62 1.49
N PHE A 23 4.97 -10.33 1.23
CA PHE A 23 3.96 -9.47 0.62
C PHE A 23 3.59 -9.94 -0.79
N SER A 24 4.60 -10.25 -1.62
CA SER A 24 4.38 -10.75 -2.99
C SER A 24 3.64 -12.10 -3.01
N ILE A 25 3.96 -12.99 -2.07
CA ILE A 25 3.24 -14.26 -1.91
C ILE A 25 1.78 -14.02 -1.51
N ASN A 26 1.53 -13.11 -0.57
CA ASN A 26 0.18 -12.77 -0.14
C ASN A 26 -0.67 -12.26 -1.31
N ASP A 27 -0.14 -11.34 -2.10
CA ASP A 27 -0.84 -10.76 -3.25
C ASP A 27 -1.13 -11.82 -4.32
N ALA A 28 -0.20 -12.75 -4.56
CA ALA A 28 -0.38 -13.84 -5.51
C ALA A 28 -1.52 -14.79 -5.07
N PHE A 29 -1.58 -15.14 -3.78
CA PHE A 29 -2.66 -15.96 -3.25
C PHE A 29 -4.02 -15.28 -3.35
N ILE A 30 -4.10 -13.98 -3.02
CA ILE A 30 -5.35 -13.22 -3.12
C ILE A 30 -5.83 -13.21 -4.57
N LYS A 31 -4.94 -12.95 -5.52
CA LYS A 31 -5.28 -12.99 -6.94
C LYS A 31 -5.76 -14.36 -7.40
N TYR A 32 -5.11 -15.42 -6.92
CA TYR A 32 -5.48 -16.80 -7.26
C TYR A 32 -6.88 -17.14 -6.77
N ILE A 33 -7.21 -16.76 -5.53
CA ILE A 33 -8.55 -16.93 -4.94
C ILE A 33 -9.57 -16.10 -5.74
N LEU A 34 -9.24 -14.85 -6.08
CA LEU A 34 -10.13 -13.99 -6.83
C LEU A 34 -10.48 -14.57 -8.22
N PHE A 35 -9.50 -15.17 -8.89
CA PHE A 35 -9.70 -15.82 -10.19
C PHE A 35 -10.59 -17.06 -10.10
N LEU A 36 -10.48 -17.82 -9.00
CA LEU A 36 -11.25 -19.05 -8.79
C LEU A 36 -12.73 -18.78 -8.52
N TYR A 37 -13.03 -17.77 -7.70
CA TYR A 37 -14.39 -17.52 -7.21
C TYR A 37 -15.15 -16.50 -8.06
N LYS A 38 -14.48 -15.59 -8.79
CA LYS A 38 -15.09 -14.54 -9.64
C LYS A 38 -16.19 -13.71 -8.97
N ASP A 39 -16.30 -13.74 -7.65
CA ASP A 39 -17.34 -13.08 -6.88
C ASP A 39 -16.79 -11.95 -6.00
N ILE A 40 -17.48 -10.81 -6.02
CA ILE A 40 -17.13 -9.57 -5.31
C ILE A 40 -17.26 -9.74 -3.80
N THR A 41 -18.18 -10.60 -3.35
CA THR A 41 -18.47 -10.82 -1.93
C THR A 41 -17.29 -11.43 -1.18
N ILE A 42 -16.46 -12.23 -1.86
CA ILE A 42 -15.27 -12.88 -1.27
C ILE A 42 -14.20 -11.85 -0.83
N LEU A 43 -14.16 -10.67 -1.47
CA LEU A 43 -13.18 -9.63 -1.15
C LEU A 43 -13.33 -9.11 0.27
N GLY A 44 -14.57 -8.89 0.71
CA GLY A 44 -14.86 -8.45 2.07
C GLY A 44 -14.36 -9.47 3.10
N GLU A 45 -14.55 -10.76 2.84
CA GLU A 45 -14.09 -11.84 3.71
C GLU A 45 -12.57 -11.93 3.77
N ILE A 46 -11.88 -11.82 2.62
CA ILE A 46 -10.40 -11.82 2.57
C ILE A 46 -9.83 -10.66 3.38
N ILE A 47 -10.34 -9.44 3.19
CA ILE A 47 -9.88 -8.26 3.92
C ILE A 47 -10.15 -8.42 5.42
N PHE A 48 -11.32 -8.95 5.79
CA PHE A 48 -11.71 -9.17 7.17
C PHE A 48 -10.83 -10.20 7.87
N ILE A 49 -10.61 -11.36 7.25
CA ILE A 49 -9.74 -12.43 7.76
C ILE A 49 -8.30 -11.91 7.88
N ARG A 50 -7.79 -11.21 6.85
CA ARG A 50 -6.45 -10.60 6.88
C ARG A 50 -6.33 -9.61 8.04
N GLY A 51 -7.35 -8.77 8.25
CA GLY A 51 -7.41 -7.81 9.36
C GLY A 51 -7.33 -8.50 10.72
N ILE A 52 -8.12 -9.55 10.94
CA ILE A 52 -8.09 -10.33 12.19
C ILE A 52 -6.72 -11.01 12.37
N CYS A 53 -6.20 -11.69 11.35
CA CYS A 53 -4.90 -12.34 11.45
C CYS A 53 -3.78 -11.32 11.76
N SER A 54 -3.77 -10.18 11.09
CA SER A 54 -2.77 -9.13 11.32
C SER A 54 -2.82 -8.57 12.74
N THR A 55 -4.03 -8.30 13.25
CA THR A 55 -4.22 -7.77 14.61
C THR A 55 -3.87 -8.79 15.68
N VAL A 56 -4.20 -10.07 15.49
CA VAL A 56 -3.83 -11.15 16.40
C VAL A 56 -2.31 -11.34 16.43
N ILE A 57 -1.65 -11.44 15.28
CA ILE A 57 -0.19 -11.64 15.19
C ILE A 57 0.55 -10.46 15.83
N LEU A 58 0.14 -9.23 15.50
CA LEU A 58 0.75 -8.02 16.04
C LEU A 58 0.48 -7.88 17.54
N GLY A 59 -0.72 -8.26 18.00
CA GLY A 59 -1.07 -8.34 19.41
C GLY A 59 -0.20 -9.34 20.18
N LEU A 60 0.01 -10.55 19.63
CA LEU A 60 0.87 -11.58 20.21
C LEU A 60 2.33 -11.12 20.30
N TYR A 61 2.81 -10.45 19.26
CA TYR A 61 4.17 -9.89 19.23
C TYR A 61 4.36 -8.82 20.30
N LEU A 62 3.40 -7.90 20.43
CA LEU A 62 3.44 -6.86 21.46
C LEU A 62 3.31 -7.44 22.88
N TYR A 63 2.53 -8.50 23.05
CA TYR A 63 2.42 -9.26 24.30
C TYR A 63 3.78 -9.85 24.69
N TYR A 64 4.44 -10.56 23.77
CA TYR A 64 5.76 -11.15 23.98
C TYR A 64 6.83 -10.11 24.33
N LYS A 65 6.76 -8.93 23.73
CA LYS A 65 7.66 -7.80 24.03
C LYS A 65 7.31 -7.05 25.34
N LYS A 66 6.22 -7.41 26.04
CA LYS A 66 5.66 -6.69 27.21
C LYS A 66 5.46 -5.19 26.96
N LYS A 67 5.20 -4.80 25.70
CA LYS A 67 4.99 -3.39 25.28
C LYS A 67 3.53 -3.11 24.90
N LEU A 68 2.60 -3.96 25.33
CA LEU A 68 1.18 -3.73 25.15
C LEU A 68 0.76 -2.49 25.94
N ASN A 69 0.64 -1.37 25.22
CA ASN A 69 0.10 -0.15 25.77
C ASN A 69 -1.28 0.08 25.15
N LEU A 70 -2.32 -0.41 25.83
CA LEU A 70 -3.71 -0.30 25.40
C LEU A 70 -4.21 1.15 25.31
N LYS A 71 -3.53 2.11 25.94
CA LYS A 71 -3.82 3.55 25.79
C LYS A 71 -3.47 4.09 24.40
N VAL A 72 -2.51 3.49 23.70
CA VAL A 72 -2.15 3.89 22.32
C VAL A 72 -3.26 3.45 21.35
N VAL A 73 -3.88 2.30 21.64
CA VAL A 73 -5.02 1.77 20.86
C VAL A 73 -6.20 2.73 20.88
N THR A 74 -6.42 3.46 21.98
CA THR A 74 -7.57 4.39 22.13
C THR A 74 -7.34 5.77 21.51
N SER A 75 -6.19 6.02 20.89
CA SER A 75 -5.88 7.33 20.32
C SER A 75 -6.69 7.58 19.03
N LYS A 76 -7.47 8.67 19.01
CA LYS A 76 -8.22 9.14 17.83
C LYS A 76 -7.40 9.13 16.51
N PRO A 77 -6.12 9.56 16.45
CA PRO A 77 -5.36 9.52 15.21
C PRO A 77 -5.06 8.11 14.71
N LEU A 78 -4.95 7.11 15.59
CA LEU A 78 -4.68 5.73 15.20
C LEU A 78 -5.92 5.08 14.57
N HIS A 79 -7.12 5.38 15.09
CA HIS A 79 -8.37 4.94 14.49
C HIS A 79 -8.59 5.54 13.10
N LEU A 80 -8.32 6.84 12.94
CA LEU A 80 -8.39 7.50 11.63
C LEU A 80 -7.41 6.87 10.63
N ARG A 81 -6.17 6.61 11.05
CA ARG A 81 -5.18 5.91 10.22
C ARG A 81 -5.66 4.52 9.80
N GLY A 82 -6.18 3.73 10.75
CA GLY A 82 -6.70 2.39 10.45
C GLY A 82 -7.90 2.41 9.50
N LEU A 83 -8.78 3.40 9.64
CA LEU A 83 -9.90 3.60 8.72
C LEU A 83 -9.44 3.98 7.31
N ILE A 84 -8.50 4.93 7.19
CA ILE A 84 -7.93 5.34 5.90
C ILE A 84 -7.25 4.17 5.21
N GLU A 85 -6.44 3.39 5.94
CA GLU A 85 -5.78 2.18 5.41
C GLU A 85 -6.80 1.13 4.95
N SER A 86 -7.89 0.94 5.70
CA SER A 86 -8.94 -0.01 5.33
C SER A 86 -9.67 0.43 4.06
N ILE A 87 -9.96 1.73 3.93
CA ILE A 87 -10.57 2.31 2.73
C ILE A 87 -9.62 2.14 1.54
N ALA A 88 -8.34 2.50 1.69
CA ALA A 88 -7.33 2.33 0.64
C ALA A 88 -7.20 0.87 0.19
N ALA A 89 -7.22 -0.08 1.14
CA ALA A 89 -7.19 -1.51 0.83
C ALA A 89 -8.41 -1.94 0.00
N ILE A 90 -9.63 -1.48 0.35
CA ILE A 90 -10.84 -1.76 -0.43
C ILE A 90 -10.68 -1.26 -1.88
N PHE A 91 -10.20 -0.02 -2.06
CA PHE A 91 -9.97 0.55 -3.38
C PHE A 91 -8.90 -0.21 -4.18
N PHE A 92 -7.83 -0.67 -3.54
CA PHE A 92 -6.81 -1.51 -4.15
C PHE A 92 -7.40 -2.85 -4.65
N PHE A 93 -8.15 -3.54 -3.80
CA PHE A 93 -8.76 -4.83 -4.16
C PHE A 93 -9.85 -4.69 -5.23
N LEU A 94 -10.61 -3.60 -5.24
CA LEU A 94 -11.52 -3.28 -6.34
C LEU A 94 -10.74 -3.10 -7.65
N GLY A 95 -9.63 -2.37 -7.64
CA GLY A 95 -8.75 -2.28 -8.80
C GLY A 95 -8.26 -3.66 -9.27
N LEU A 96 -7.91 -4.55 -8.33
CA LEU A 96 -7.34 -5.88 -8.61
C LEU A 96 -8.30 -6.79 -9.36
N MET A 97 -9.59 -6.53 -9.20
CA MET A 97 -10.65 -7.26 -9.89
C MET A 97 -10.82 -6.78 -11.33
N TYR A 98 -10.82 -5.46 -11.55
CA TYR A 98 -11.13 -4.88 -12.86
C TYR A 98 -9.90 -4.74 -13.77
N LEU A 99 -8.70 -4.66 -13.19
CA LEU A 99 -7.46 -4.48 -13.94
C LEU A 99 -6.57 -5.72 -13.87
N PRO A 100 -5.84 -6.04 -14.95
CA PRO A 100 -4.76 -7.02 -14.87
C PRO A 100 -3.68 -6.54 -13.89
N PHE A 101 -3.06 -7.49 -13.19
CA PHE A 101 -2.03 -7.23 -12.17
C PHE A 101 -0.96 -6.24 -12.63
N GLY A 102 -0.46 -6.38 -13.87
CA GLY A 102 0.60 -5.52 -14.38
C GLY A 102 0.20 -4.04 -14.42
N GLU A 103 -1.02 -3.74 -14.85
CA GLU A 103 -1.54 -2.36 -14.88
C GLU A 103 -1.79 -1.83 -13.48
N LEU A 104 -2.27 -2.68 -12.57
CA LEU A 104 -2.57 -2.25 -11.21
C LEU A 104 -1.32 -1.86 -10.41
N TYR A 105 -0.25 -2.66 -10.44
CA TYR A 105 1.00 -2.29 -9.77
C TYR A 105 1.65 -1.06 -10.41
N SER A 106 1.48 -0.90 -11.72
CA SER A 106 1.96 0.30 -12.42
C SER A 106 1.22 1.55 -11.96
N LEU A 107 -0.10 1.46 -11.74
CA LEU A 107 -0.88 2.53 -11.12
C LEU A 107 -0.49 2.77 -9.67
N MET A 108 -0.24 1.72 -8.87
CA MET A 108 0.25 1.89 -7.49
C MET A 108 1.64 2.54 -7.43
N ASN A 109 2.48 2.35 -8.44
CA ASN A 109 3.75 3.06 -8.53
C ASN A 109 3.57 4.58 -8.71
N LEU A 110 2.35 5.08 -8.98
CA LEU A 110 2.02 6.50 -8.86
C LEU A 110 1.92 6.99 -7.41
N ALA A 111 1.69 6.11 -6.43
CA ALA A 111 1.58 6.49 -5.02
C ALA A 111 2.75 7.38 -4.54
N PRO A 112 4.04 7.05 -4.74
CA PRO A 112 5.13 7.94 -4.34
C PRO A 112 5.07 9.32 -5.01
N ILE A 113 4.61 9.40 -6.26
CA ILE A 113 4.48 10.66 -7.02
C ILE A 113 3.36 11.51 -6.41
N LEU A 114 2.20 10.89 -6.15
CA LEU A 114 1.02 11.52 -5.56
C LEU A 114 1.30 11.94 -4.11
N ILE A 115 1.96 11.10 -3.31
CA ILE A 115 2.37 11.44 -1.95
C ILE A 115 3.33 12.62 -1.96
N THR A 116 4.27 12.69 -2.91
CA THR A 116 5.21 13.82 -3.02
C THR A 116 4.47 15.12 -3.39
N ALA A 117 3.50 15.04 -4.30
CA ALA A 117 2.68 16.18 -4.70
C ALA A 117 1.73 16.62 -3.57
N SER A 118 0.97 15.68 -2.99
CA SER A 118 0.07 15.90 -1.86
C SER A 118 0.82 16.42 -0.63
N GLY A 119 2.04 15.96 -0.38
CA GLY A 119 2.91 16.50 0.67
C GLY A 119 3.24 17.99 0.45
N ALA A 120 3.51 18.39 -0.78
CA ALA A 120 3.73 19.79 -1.12
C ALA A 120 2.48 20.66 -0.85
N PHE A 121 1.30 20.17 -1.22
CA PHE A 121 0.03 20.89 -1.07
C PHE A 121 -0.52 20.91 0.36
N ILE A 122 -0.47 19.77 1.07
CA ILE A 122 -1.07 19.58 2.39
C ILE A 122 -0.15 20.08 3.51
N LEU A 123 1.17 19.79 3.42
CA LEU A 123 2.14 20.20 4.45
C LEU A 123 2.80 21.56 4.13
N GLY A 124 2.58 22.11 2.93
CA GLY A 124 3.17 23.40 2.52
C GLY A 124 4.69 23.36 2.32
N GLU A 125 5.28 22.17 2.14
CA GLU A 125 6.72 22.04 1.94
C GLU A 125 7.14 22.58 0.56
N LYS A 126 8.25 23.34 0.52
CA LYS A 126 8.82 23.83 -0.74
C LYS A 126 9.50 22.69 -1.50
N VAL A 127 8.78 22.11 -2.46
CA VAL A 127 9.31 21.06 -3.34
C VAL A 127 10.09 21.70 -4.49
N GLY A 128 11.41 21.50 -4.52
CA GLY A 128 12.29 22.03 -5.55
C GLY A 128 12.12 21.35 -6.92
N TRP A 129 12.59 22.00 -7.99
CA TRP A 129 12.44 21.57 -9.39
C TRP A 129 12.87 20.11 -9.65
N ARG A 130 13.95 19.64 -9.02
CA ARG A 130 14.46 18.26 -9.17
C ARG A 130 13.46 17.19 -8.71
N ARG A 131 12.62 17.49 -7.72
CA ARG A 131 11.57 16.57 -7.25
C ARG A 131 10.37 16.60 -8.21
N TRP A 132 10.00 17.77 -8.72
CA TRP A 132 8.95 17.89 -9.74
C TRP A 132 9.30 17.16 -11.04
N THR A 133 10.56 17.21 -11.48
CA THR A 133 10.99 16.44 -12.66
C THR A 133 10.88 14.93 -12.43
N ALA A 134 11.18 14.43 -11.23
CA ALA A 134 11.01 13.01 -10.90
C ALA A 134 9.53 12.59 -10.88
N VAL A 135 8.66 13.45 -10.34
CA VAL A 135 7.20 13.28 -10.35
C VAL A 135 6.67 13.18 -11.79
N ILE A 136 7.07 14.11 -12.66
CA ILE A 136 6.64 14.14 -14.07
C ILE A 136 7.18 12.93 -14.84
N CYS A 137 8.47 12.59 -14.68
CA CYS A 137 9.05 11.41 -15.33
C CYS A 137 8.37 10.10 -14.89
N GLY A 138 8.07 9.96 -13.60
CA GLY A 138 7.34 8.81 -13.09
C GLY A 138 5.91 8.73 -13.64
N PHE A 139 5.22 9.87 -13.77
CA PHE A 139 3.88 9.93 -14.34
C PHE A 139 3.87 9.52 -15.82
N ILE A 140 4.84 9.99 -16.61
CA ILE A 140 5.02 9.57 -18.01
C ILE A 140 5.25 8.05 -18.09
N GLY A 141 6.09 7.50 -17.21
CA GLY A 141 6.35 6.06 -17.16
C GLY A 141 5.06 5.25 -16.98
N VAL A 142 4.14 5.71 -16.14
CA VAL A 142 2.87 5.03 -15.90
C VAL A 142 1.90 5.18 -17.07
N LEU A 143 1.84 6.35 -17.71
CA LEU A 143 1.04 6.55 -18.93
C LEU A 143 1.45 5.60 -20.06
N ILE A 144 2.75 5.30 -20.18
CA ILE A 144 3.24 4.35 -21.18
C ILE A 144 2.74 2.93 -20.88
N VAL A 145 2.68 2.54 -19.60
CA VAL A 145 2.27 1.17 -19.21
C VAL A 145 0.75 0.97 -19.32
N ILE A 146 -0.05 2.01 -19.04
CA ILE A 146 -1.52 1.93 -19.09
C ILE A 146 -2.04 1.78 -20.53
N ASP A 147 -1.21 2.04 -21.55
CA ASP A 147 -1.58 2.05 -22.97
C ASP A 147 -2.96 2.70 -23.23
N PRO A 148 -3.05 4.04 -23.27
CA PRO A 148 -4.31 4.76 -23.37
C PRO A 148 -5.12 4.43 -24.64
N ASN A 149 -4.52 3.79 -25.65
CA ASN A 149 -5.22 3.37 -26.86
C ASN A 149 -6.04 2.08 -26.67
N ASN A 150 -5.73 1.29 -25.63
CA ASN A 150 -6.40 0.04 -25.28
C ASN A 150 -7.30 0.19 -24.03
N LEU A 151 -7.81 1.39 -23.72
CA LEU A 151 -8.74 1.65 -22.61
C LEU A 151 -10.12 1.01 -22.86
N LYS A 152 -10.18 -0.32 -22.91
CA LYS A 152 -11.43 -1.10 -22.93
C LYS A 152 -12.11 -1.12 -21.56
N PHE A 153 -11.46 -0.63 -20.50
CA PHE A 153 -11.85 -0.82 -19.10
C PHE A 153 -12.64 0.33 -18.44
N GLY A 154 -13.02 1.39 -19.17
CA GLY A 154 -13.87 2.47 -18.62
C GLY A 154 -13.29 3.12 -17.35
N PHE A 155 -14.08 3.68 -16.44
CA PHE A 155 -13.59 4.42 -15.25
C PHE A 155 -12.81 3.60 -14.18
N ALA A 156 -12.43 2.33 -14.44
CA ALA A 156 -11.82 1.44 -13.45
C ALA A 156 -10.45 1.89 -12.92
N PHE A 157 -9.70 2.70 -13.66
CA PHE A 157 -8.39 3.23 -13.24
C PHE A 157 -8.47 4.21 -12.05
N ILE A 158 -9.67 4.74 -11.77
CA ILE A 158 -9.89 5.68 -10.66
C ILE A 158 -9.70 4.99 -9.30
N TYR A 159 -10.07 3.70 -9.18
CA TYR A 159 -9.99 2.97 -7.92
C TYR A 159 -8.55 2.89 -7.36
N PRO A 160 -7.53 2.40 -8.10
CA PRO A 160 -6.15 2.38 -7.61
C PRO A 160 -5.53 3.76 -7.45
N LEU A 161 -5.98 4.78 -8.18
CA LEU A 161 -5.55 6.18 -8.00
C LEU A 161 -6.01 6.74 -6.65
N ILE A 162 -7.25 6.45 -6.24
CA ILE A 162 -7.76 6.82 -4.91
C ILE A 162 -7.04 6.04 -3.81
N ALA A 163 -6.72 4.75 -4.04
CA ALA A 163 -5.93 3.95 -3.09
C ALA A 163 -4.49 4.48 -2.90
N ALA A 164 -3.95 5.18 -3.90
CA ALA A 164 -2.57 5.64 -3.92
C ALA A 164 -2.34 6.98 -3.18
N ILE A 165 -3.41 7.66 -2.74
CA ILE A 165 -3.41 8.94 -2.02
C ILE A 165 -3.68 8.71 -0.53
#